data_AF-A0A376PW79-F1
#
_entry.id   AF-A0A376PW79-F1
#
_cell.length_a   1.000
_cell.length_b   1.000
_cell.length_c   1.000
_cell.angle_alpha   90.00
_cell.angle_beta   90.00
_cell.angle_gamma   90.00
#
_symmetry.space_group_name_H-M   'P 1'
#
loop_
_entity.id
_entity.type
_entity.pdbx_description
1 polymer ?
#
loop_
_entity_poly.entity_id
_entity_poly.type
_entity_poly.pdbx_seq_one_letter_code
_entity_poly.pdbx_strand_id
1 'polypeptide(L)' 'MNETELKHVIALLLEDAKRLQQLEPNAGTEARIWLAKEALESGDNDSEEAFYKAEGRAGYSPGLGGV' A
#
# COMPACT_ATOMS: atom_id res chain seq x y z
N MET A 1 15.48 -11.45 1.70
CA MET A 1 14.40 -10.68 1.06
C MET A 1 14.12 -9.49 1.94
N ASN A 2 14.35 -8.28 1.45
CA ASN A 2 14.06 -7.06 2.19
C ASN A 2 12.57 -6.69 2.06
N GLU A 3 12.12 -5.69 2.83
CA GLU A 3 10.72 -5.28 2.86
C GLU A 3 10.23 -4.81 1.47
N THR A 4 11.06 -4.08 0.72
CA THR A 4 10.74 -3.59 -0.62
C THR A 4 10.54 -4.75 -1.61
N GLU A 5 11.42 -5.75 -1.59
CA GLU A 5 11.29 -6.97 -2.39
C GLU A 5 10.02 -7.74 -2.02
N LEU A 6 9.66 -7.77 -0.73
CA LEU A 6 8.42 -8.40 -0.26
C LEU A 6 7.16 -7.66 -0.72
N LYS A 7 7.12 -6.33 -0.59
CA LYS A 7 6.03 -5.51 -1.12
C LYS A 7 5.89 -5.70 -2.63
N HIS A 8 6.99 -5.76 -3.36
CA HIS A 8 6.98 -5.98 -4.80
C HIS A 8 6.41 -7.36 -5.19
N VAL A 9 6.83 -8.44 -4.52
CA VAL A 9 6.29 -9.79 -4.77
C VAL A 9 4.80 -9.85 -4.42
N ILE A 10 4.36 -9.22 -3.33
CA ILE A 10 2.94 -9.14 -2.97
C ILE A 10 2.15 -8.40 -4.05
N ALA A 11 2.69 -7.30 -4.61
CA ALA A 11 2.04 -6.55 -5.68
C ALA A 11 1.82 -7.40 -6.94
N LEU A 12 2.83 -8.19 -7.35
CA LEU A 12 2.71 -9.13 -8.48
C LEU A 12 1.63 -10.18 -8.22
N LEU A 13 1.61 -10.79 -7.04
CA LEU A 13 0.60 -11.78 -6.67
C LEU A 13 -0.82 -11.19 -6.63
N LEU A 14 -0.97 -9.93 -6.23
CA LEU A 14 -2.26 -9.23 -6.25
C LEU A 14 -2.75 -8.96 -7.68
N GLU A 15 -1.87 -8.68 -8.62
CA GLU A 15 -2.22 -8.53 -10.03
C GLU A 15 -2.78 -9.84 -10.60
N ASP A 16 -2.10 -10.95 -10.33
CA ASP A 16 -2.56 -12.28 -10.72
C ASP A 16 -3.90 -12.64 -10.07
N ALA A 17 -4.07 -12.36 -8.77
CA ALA A 17 -5.31 -12.60 -8.05
C ALA A 17 -6.49 -11.77 -8.60
N LYS A 18 -6.25 -10.51 -9.00
CA LYS A 18 -7.27 -9.68 -9.67
C LYS A 18 -7.66 -10.26 -11.02
N ARG A 19 -6.70 -10.73 -11.80
CA ARG A 19 -6.97 -11.35 -13.11
C ARG A 19 -7.84 -12.61 -12.94
N LEU A 20 -7.53 -13.43 -11.94
CA LEU A 20 -8.36 -14.60 -11.60
C LEU A 20 -9.76 -14.19 -11.11
N GLN A 21 -9.86 -13.16 -10.26
CA GLN A 21 -11.14 -12.65 -9.76
C GLN A 21 -12.10 -12.17 -10.87
N GLN A 22 -11.56 -11.67 -11.98
CA GLN A 22 -12.36 -11.28 -13.16
C GLN A 22 -12.93 -12.48 -13.93
N LEU A 23 -12.23 -13.61 -13.90
CA LEU A 23 -12.65 -14.84 -14.58
C LEU A 23 -13.57 -15.68 -13.69
N GLU A 24 -13.28 -15.75 -12.39
CA GLU A 24 -14.02 -16.50 -11.40
C GLU A 24 -14.20 -15.65 -10.13
N PRO A 25 -15.33 -14.92 -10.03
CA PRO A 25 -15.59 -14.05 -8.89
C PRO A 25 -15.68 -14.84 -7.58
N ASN A 26 -14.83 -14.48 -6.62
CA ASN A 26 -14.83 -15.03 -5.27
C ASN A 26 -14.80 -13.91 -4.23
N ALA A 27 -15.85 -13.79 -3.41
CA ALA A 27 -15.95 -12.73 -2.40
C ALA A 27 -14.82 -12.80 -1.35
N GLY A 28 -14.36 -14.00 -0.99
CA GLY A 28 -13.24 -14.19 -0.05
C GLY A 28 -11.89 -13.79 -0.63
N THR A 29 -11.70 -13.93 -1.94
CA THR A 29 -10.52 -13.42 -2.66
C THR A 29 -10.57 -11.91 -2.78
N GLU A 30 -11.73 -11.34 -3.11
CA GLU A 30 -11.93 -9.88 -3.17
C GLU A 30 -11.60 -9.18 -1.84
N ALA A 31 -12.10 -9.71 -0.71
CA ALA A 31 -11.80 -9.18 0.61
C ALA A 31 -10.29 -9.20 0.93
N ARG A 32 -9.58 -10.28 0.55
CA ARG A 32 -8.13 -10.38 0.74
C ARG A 32 -7.34 -9.44 -0.17
N ILE A 33 -7.80 -9.23 -1.41
CA ILE A 33 -7.22 -8.24 -2.32
C ILE A 33 -7.37 -6.83 -1.72
N TRP A 34 -8.52 -6.52 -1.13
CA TRP A 34 -8.75 -5.23 -0.47
C TRP A 34 -7.80 -5.03 0.73
N LEU A 35 -7.73 -6.00 1.65
CA LEU A 35 -6.83 -5.95 2.80
C LEU A 35 -5.36 -5.77 2.41
N ALA A 36 -4.92 -6.46 1.36
CA ALA A 36 -3.53 -6.38 0.92
C ALA A 36 -3.18 -5.04 0.27
N LYS A 37 -4.12 -4.39 -0.43
CA LYS A 37 -3.92 -3.02 -0.95
C LYS A 37 -3.76 -2.01 0.18
N GLU A 38 -4.67 -2.04 1.15
CA GLU A 38 -4.61 -1.16 2.33
C GLU A 38 -3.28 -1.34 3.10
N ALA A 39 -2.80 -2.58 3.24
CA ALA A 39 -1.54 -2.87 3.89
C ALA A 39 -0.31 -2.36 3.11
N LEU A 40 -0.36 -2.38 1.77
CA LEU A 40 0.73 -1.85 0.93
C LEU A 40 0.74 -0.32 0.95
N GLU A 41 -0.43 0.32 0.87
CA GLU A 41 -0.58 1.79 0.85
C GLU A 41 -0.28 2.43 2.22
N SER A 42 -0.66 1.77 3.32
CA SER A 42 -0.36 2.24 4.69
C SER A 42 1.14 2.20 5.00
N GLY A 43 1.87 1.20 4.50
CA GLY A 43 3.31 1.06 4.72
C GLY A 43 4.19 2.03 3.92
N ASP A 44 3.63 2.85 3.02
CA ASP A 44 4.37 3.90 2.31
C ASP A 44 4.36 5.22 3.10
N ASN A 45 3.35 5.47 3.95
CA ASN A 45 3.25 6.68 4.78
C ASN A 45 4.32 6.74 5.89
N ASP A 46 4.72 5.59 6.43
CA ASP A 46 5.79 5.51 7.43
C ASP A 46 7.14 5.96 6.84
N SER A 47 7.32 5.80 5.54
CA SER A 47 8.55 6.18 4.84
C SER A 47 8.64 7.68 4.55
N GLU A 48 7.52 8.35 4.22
CA GLU A 48 7.47 9.80 4.13
C GLU A 48 7.63 10.46 5.52
N GLU A 49 6.91 10.00 6.55
CA GLU A 49 7.02 10.59 7.89
C GLU A 49 8.44 10.44 8.46
N ALA A 50 9.10 9.29 8.23
CA ALA A 50 10.48 9.08 8.64
C ALA A 50 11.48 9.94 7.85
N PHE A 51 11.27 10.12 6.54
CA PHE A 51 12.08 11.01 5.71
C PHE A 51 12.00 12.47 6.21
N TYR A 52 10.79 12.94 6.54
CA TYR A 52 10.57 14.30 7.04
C TYR A 52 11.04 14.52 8.49
N LYS A 53 10.95 13.50 9.37
CA LYS A 53 11.53 13.58 10.73
C LYS A 53 13.06 13.55 10.73
N ALA A 54 13.68 12.81 9.81
CA ALA A 54 15.14 12.74 9.70
C ALA A 54 15.76 14.09 9.26
N GLU A 55 15.05 14.90 8.48
CA GLU A 55 15.50 16.25 8.07
C GLU A 55 15.27 17.35 9.13
N GLY A 56 14.73 17.03 10.32
CA GLY A 56 14.63 17.99 11.42
C GLY A 56 13.65 19.16 11.19
N ARG A 57 12.76 19.07 10.19
CA ARG A 57 11.70 20.07 9.97
C ARG A 57 10.50 19.81 10.88
N ALA A 58 10.63 20.19 12.16
CA ALA A 58 9.49 20.28 13.06
C ALA A 58 8.57 21.45 12.62
N GLY A 59 7.52 21.18 11.85
CA GLY A 59 6.50 22.21 11.60
C GLY A 59 5.59 22.09 10.38
N TYR A 60 5.67 21.05 9.54
CA TYR A 60 4.75 20.95 8.40
C TYR A 60 3.47 20.19 8.78
N SER A 61 2.34 20.90 8.87
CA SER A 61 1.01 20.29 8.85
C SER A 61 0.55 20.22 7.39
N PRO A 62 0.34 19.03 6.80
CA PRO A 62 -0.15 18.94 5.43
C PRO A 62 -1.58 19.47 5.44
N GLY A 63 -1.76 20.65 4.85
CA GLY A 63 -3.08 21.22 4.64
C GLY A 63 -3.92 20.24 3.84
N LEU A 64 -5.09 19.90 4.38
CA LEU A 64 -6.15 19.20 3.67
C LEU A 64 -6.37 19.90 2.33
N GLY A 65 -5.89 19.29 1.25
CA GLY A 65 -6.16 19.72 -0.12
C GLY A 65 -7.61 19.45 -0.43
N GLY A 66 -8.49 20.37 -0.04
CA GLY A 66 -9.83 20.47 -0.58
C GLY A 66 -9.79 21.14 -1.95
N VAL A 67 -10.31 20.45 -2.96
CA VAL A 67 -11.26 20.94 -3.97
C VAL A 67 -12.12 19.78 -4.44
#